data_AF-A0A383DEP6-F1
#
_entry.id   AF-A0A383DEP6-F1
#
_cell.length_a   1.000
_cell.length_b   1.000
_cell.length_c   1.000
_cell.angle_alpha   90.00
_cell.angle_beta   90.00
_cell.angle_gamma   90.00
#
_symmetry.space_group_name_H-M   'P 1'
#
loop_
_entity.id
_entity.type
_entity.pdbx_description
1 polymer ?
#
loop_
_entity_poly.entity_id
_entity_poly.type
_entity_poly.pdbx_seq_one_letter_code
_entity_poly.pdbx_strand_id
1 'polypeptide(L)'
;MARIPITDIDRCLPQTQCTRCGYPSCQDYAEAIATRQIAINRCPPGGDATIQSLATLLGESLLPVDPECGRSRPSMQACII
;
A
#
# COMPACT_ATOMS: atom_id res chain seq x y z
N MET A 1 10.81 1.12 -21.82
CA MET A 1 10.18 0.29 -20.77
C MET A 1 10.90 0.60 -19.46
N ALA A 2 10.35 1.49 -18.64
CA ALA A 2 10.94 1.83 -17.35
C ALA A 2 10.75 0.62 -16.42
N ARG A 3 11.83 -0.13 -16.18
CA ARG A 3 11.84 -1.16 -15.14
C ARG A 3 11.92 -0.43 -13.80
N ILE A 4 10.77 -0.08 -13.24
CA ILE A 4 10.72 0.46 -11.88
C ILE A 4 11.29 -0.60 -10.93
N PRO A 5 12.33 -0.26 -10.13
CA PRO A 5 12.90 -1.22 -9.20
C PRO A 5 11.93 -1.45 -8.04
N ILE A 6 11.82 -2.70 -7.61
CA ILE A 6 10.99 -3.11 -6.47
C ILE A 6 11.33 -2.30 -5.22
N THR A 7 12.60 -1.91 -5.08
CA THR A 7 13.11 -1.09 -3.98
C THR A 7 12.49 0.31 -3.92
N ASP A 8 12.14 0.94 -5.05
CA ASP A 8 11.47 2.25 -5.03
C ASP A 8 10.02 2.13 -4.54
N ILE A 9 9.32 1.07 -4.97
CA ILE A 9 7.97 0.72 -4.49
C ILE A 9 8.01 0.41 -2.99
N ASP A 10 9.00 -0.38 -2.56
CA ASP A 10 9.23 -0.74 -1.16
C ASP A 10 9.46 0.51 -0.28
N ARG A 11 10.19 1.51 -0.78
CA ARG A 11 10.41 2.78 -0.06
C ARG A 11 9.15 3.63 0.10
N CYS A 12 8.14 3.46 -0.75
CA CYS A 12 6.84 4.12 -0.60
C CYS A 12 5.92 3.44 0.43
N LEU A 13 6.21 2.19 0.80
CA LEU A 13 5.45 1.46 1.81
C LEU A 13 5.88 1.90 3.21
N PRO A 14 4.96 1.88 4.20
CA PRO A 14 5.26 2.33 5.56
C PRO A 14 6.20 1.40 6.35
N GLN A 15 6.68 0.29 5.75
CA GLN A 15 7.61 -0.68 6.36
C GLN A 15 7.15 -1.23 7.74
N THR A 16 5.85 -1.11 8.05
CA THR A 16 5.27 -1.52 9.35
C THR A 16 5.17 -3.03 9.53
N GLN A 17 5.55 -3.84 8.51
CA GLN A 17 5.48 -5.31 8.53
C GLN A 17 4.15 -5.86 9.05
N CYS A 18 3.05 -5.17 8.71
CA CYS A 18 1.76 -5.38 9.34
C CYS A 18 0.98 -6.58 8.78
N THR A 19 1.46 -7.17 7.67
CA THR A 19 0.90 -8.33 6.92
C THR A 19 -0.60 -8.27 6.58
N ARG A 20 -1.26 -7.13 6.78
CA ARG A 20 -2.70 -6.93 6.51
C ARG A 20 -3.09 -6.99 5.03
N CYS A 21 -2.13 -6.77 4.14
CA CYS A 21 -2.32 -6.91 2.69
C CYS A 21 -2.36 -8.38 2.22
N GLY A 22 -2.18 -9.36 3.11
CA GLY A 22 -2.09 -10.79 2.77
C GLY A 22 -0.71 -11.23 2.28
N TYR A 23 0.27 -10.33 2.26
CA TYR A 23 1.66 -10.63 1.91
C TYR A 23 2.53 -10.76 3.16
N PRO A 24 3.54 -11.66 3.14
CA PRO A 24 4.43 -11.89 4.27
C PRO A 24 5.33 -10.68 4.57
N SER A 25 5.67 -9.88 3.55
CA SER A 25 6.58 -8.75 3.65
C SER A 25 6.17 -7.59 2.73
N CYS A 26 6.61 -6.37 3.06
CA CYS A 26 6.42 -5.19 2.20
C CYS A 26 7.13 -5.35 0.84
N GLN A 27 8.31 -5.98 0.83
CA GLN A 27 9.02 -6.34 -0.40
C GLN A 27 8.24 -7.31 -1.29
N ASP A 28 7.60 -8.33 -0.70
CA ASP A 28 6.82 -9.33 -1.44
C ASP A 28 5.60 -8.67 -2.10
N TYR A 29 4.96 -7.76 -1.38
CA TYR A 29 3.89 -6.92 -1.92
C TYR A 29 4.40 -6.00 -3.06
N ALA A 30 5.56 -5.36 -2.87
CA ALA A 30 6.17 -4.50 -3.88
C ALA A 30 6.56 -5.28 -5.16
N GLU A 31 7.09 -6.49 -5.01
CA GLU A 31 7.40 -7.39 -6.12
C GLU A 31 6.13 -7.82 -6.86
N ALA A 32 5.06 -8.11 -6.13
CA ALA A 32 3.78 -8.45 -6.74
C ALA A 32 3.17 -7.27 -7.51
N ILE A 33 3.34 -6.03 -7.04
CA ILE A 33 2.93 -4.83 -7.80
C ILE A 33 3.77 -4.70 -9.07
N ALA A 34 5.10 -4.85 -8.98
CA ALA A 34 6.00 -4.70 -10.12
C ALA A 34 5.86 -5.82 -11.17
N THR A 35 5.61 -7.06 -10.73
CA THR A 35 5.65 -8.26 -11.59
C THR A 35 4.25 -8.71 -11.99
N ARG A 36 3.28 -8.65 -11.08
CA ARG A 36 1.92 -9.18 -11.27
C ARG A 36 0.86 -8.07 -11.41
N GLN A 37 1.26 -6.79 -11.36
CA GLN A 37 0.36 -5.63 -11.50
C GLN A 37 -0.92 -5.78 -10.65
N ILE A 38 -0.73 -6.16 -9.38
CA ILE A 38 -1.85 -6.24 -8.44
C ILE A 38 -2.28 -4.85 -7.98
N ALA A 39 -3.45 -4.79 -7.36
CA ALA A 39 -3.99 -3.55 -6.83
C ALA A 39 -3.09 -2.92 -5.74
N ILE A 40 -2.74 -1.65 -5.93
CA ILE A 40 -1.92 -0.83 -5.02
C ILE A 40 -2.69 -0.38 -3.75
N ASN A 41 -3.99 -0.64 -3.68
CA ASN A 41 -4.90 -0.23 -2.62
C ASN A 41 -4.99 -1.23 -1.45
N ARG A 42 -4.16 -2.27 -1.42
CA ARG A 42 -4.21 -3.33 -0.40
C ARG A 42 -3.43 -3.02 0.88
N CYS A 43 -2.83 -1.83 0.98
CA CYS A 43 -2.07 -1.41 2.16
C CYS A 43 -2.89 -0.49 3.10
N PRO A 44 -3.67 -1.04 4.06
CA PRO A 44 -4.46 -0.22 4.97
C PRO A 44 -3.67 0.67 5.94
N PRO A 45 -2.44 0.36 6.42
CA PRO A 45 -1.72 1.30 7.29
C PRO A 45 -1.19 2.53 6.54
N GLY A 46 -0.93 2.39 5.24
CA GLY A 46 -0.46 3.48 4.39
C GLY A 46 -1.59 4.35 3.84
N GLY A 47 -2.78 3.76 3.69
CA GLY A 47 -3.97 4.44 3.19
C GLY A 47 -3.71 5.13 1.85
N ASP A 48 -4.40 6.25 1.63
CA ASP A 48 -4.34 7.01 0.38
C ASP A 48 -2.95 7.59 0.08
N ALA A 49 -2.13 7.88 1.09
CA ALA A 49 -0.79 8.45 0.91
C ALA A 49 0.16 7.46 0.21
N THR A 50 0.16 6.21 0.64
CA THR A 50 0.93 5.14 0.01
C THR A 50 0.41 4.86 -1.39
N ILE A 51 -0.91 4.78 -1.57
CA ILE A 51 -1.54 4.56 -2.87
C ILE A 51 -1.17 5.68 -3.84
N GLN A 52 -1.17 6.93 -3.39
CA GLN A 52 -0.82 8.07 -4.22
C GLN A 52 0.64 8.06 -4.68
N SER A 53 1.55 7.68 -3.79
CA SER A 53 2.96 7.54 -4.13
C SER A 53 3.19 6.42 -5.15
N LEU A 54 2.52 5.28 -4.96
CA LEU A 54 2.59 4.14 -5.87
C LEU A 54 1.99 4.46 -7.24
N ALA A 55 0.77 5.02 -7.28
CA ALA A 55 0.12 5.44 -8.52
C ALA A 55 0.96 6.44 -9.32
N THR A 56 1.59 7.40 -8.64
CA THR A 56 2.48 8.37 -9.28
C THR A 56 3.73 7.70 -9.87
N LEU A 57 4.31 6.72 -9.17
CA LEU A 57 5.46 5.95 -9.65
C LEU A 57 5.12 5.02 -10.83
N LEU A 58 3.98 4.36 -10.75
CA LEU A 58 3.53 3.34 -11.72
C LEU A 58 2.76 3.95 -12.90
N GLY A 59 2.25 5.19 -12.75
CA GLY A 59 1.34 5.82 -13.71
C GLY A 59 -0.06 5.21 -13.72
N GLU A 60 -0.46 4.57 -12.62
CA GLU A 60 -1.75 3.87 -12.46
C GLU A 60 -2.82 4.78 -11.81
N SER A 61 -4.09 4.36 -11.86
CA SER A 61 -5.19 5.13 -11.29
C SER A 61 -5.25 5.00 -9.77
N LEU A 62 -5.49 6.13 -9.08
CA LEU A 62 -5.72 6.15 -7.63
C LEU A 62 -7.01 5.40 -7.30
N LEU A 63 -6.89 4.32 -6.53
CA LEU A 63 -8.00 3.52 -6.05
C LEU A 63 -8.16 3.71 -4.54
N PRO A 64 -9.39 3.78 -4.01
CA PRO A 64 -9.58 3.85 -2.56
C PRO A 64 -9.07 2.57 -1.90
N VAL A 65 -8.55 2.70 -0.66
CA VAL A 65 -8.06 1.57 0.15
C VAL A 65 -9.09 0.45 0.19
N ASP A 66 -8.62 -0.78 -0.05
CA ASP A 66 -9.52 -1.92 -0.13
C ASP A 66 -10.11 -2.23 1.27
N PRO A 67 -11.44 -2.20 1.43
CA PRO A 67 -12.07 -2.53 2.69
C PRO A 67 -11.89 -4.01 3.08
N GLU A 68 -11.54 -4.90 2.14
CA GLU A 68 -11.31 -6.34 2.35
C GLU A 68 -10.02 -6.60 3.14
N CYS A 69 -8.99 -5.76 3.00
CA CYS A 69 -7.74 -5.83 3.78
C CYS A 69 -7.91 -5.30 5.22
N GLY A 70 -9.12 -4.90 5.58
CA GLY A 70 -9.49 -4.32 6.86
C GLY A 70 -9.58 -2.80 6.79
N ARG A 71 -10.60 -2.24 7.45
CA ARG A 71 -10.75 -0.78 7.59
C ARG A 71 -9.45 -0.18 8.12
N SER A 72 -8.83 0.73 7.37
CA SER A 72 -8.02 1.77 7.99
C SER A 72 -8.97 2.49 8.95
N ARG A 73 -8.88 2.17 10.25
CA ARG A 73 -9.62 2.94 11.24
C ARG A 73 -8.93 4.31 11.21
N PRO A 74 -9.56 5.39 10.71
CA PRO A 74 -9.14 6.70 11.18
C PRO A 74 -9.22 6.61 12.69
N SER A 75 -8.16 6.99 13.38
CA SER A 75 -8.10 7.08 14.82
C SER A 75 -9.30 7.91 15.29
N MET A 76 -10.38 7.21 15.65
CA MET A 76 -11.50 7.81 16.34
C MET A 76 -10.91 8.18 17.68
N GLN A 77 -10.59 9.47 17.83
CA GLN A 77 -10.16 10.07 19.07
C GLN A 77 -11.19 9.65 20.11
N ALA A 78 -10.78 8.76 21.02
CA ALA A 78 -11.49 8.57 22.25
C ALA A 78 -11.31 9.88 23.03
N CYS A 79 -12.29 10.77 22.91
CA CYS A 79 -12.48 11.83 23.88
C CYS A 79 -12.78 11.11 25.20
N ILE A 80 -11.79 11.06 26.08
CA ILE A 80 -11.98 10.62 27.45
C ILE A 80 -12.89 11.67 28.12
N ILE A 81 -13.95 11.15 28.74
CA ILE A 81 -14.96 11.87 29.51
C ILE A 81 -14.36 12.66 30.69
#